data_AF-A0A3D1VTE8-F1
#
_entry.id   AF-A0A3D1VTE8-F1
#
_cell.length_a   1.000
_cell.length_b   1.000
_cell.length_c   1.000
_cell.angle_alpha   90.00
_cell.angle_beta   90.00
_cell.angle_gamma   90.00
#
_symmetry.space_group_name_H-M   'P 1'
#
loop_
_entity.id
_entity.type
_entity.pdbx_description
1 polymer ?
#
loop_
_entity_poly.entity_id
_entity_poly.type
_entity_poly.pdbx_seq_one_letter_code
_entity_poly.pdbx_strand_id
1 'polypeptide(L)'
;MNAEQYLASLKPYPPQEAFFIATCRRIAYGGARGGGKSFAMRNKMILLAMAHPGIQILLLRRTFPELRENHILPLRKVLGRMAKYTESTKEFAFKNGSRIKLGYCQNEGDILQYQGQSYEVVAMEEATQFTELQYHALTECCRLSGYLRDGFIPRMYFTCNPGGVGHNWVKRLFIDKNYRQGENPEDYCFIKSTVYDNVFMMENNPSYINNLESLPPLRRAAMLEGNWDVFEGQCFPEFCREKHMISPFAIPEDWVRFAALDYGLDMTACLWFAHPPDKSCLCVYRELYKPNLLLSEAGEQIASLCQGEDIRYI
;
A
#
# COMPACT_ATOMS: atom_id res chain seq x y z
N MET A 1 29.40 -15.50 -6.82
CA MET A 1 29.70 -14.48 -5.81
C MET A 1 29.47 -15.09 -4.43
N ASN A 2 30.43 -14.97 -3.52
CA ASN A 2 30.23 -15.29 -2.09
C ASN A 2 29.73 -14.03 -1.35
N ALA A 3 29.42 -14.14 -0.05
CA ALA A 3 28.85 -13.02 0.72
C ALA A 3 29.79 -11.80 0.79
N GLU A 4 31.08 -12.01 1.03
CA GLU A 4 32.08 -10.93 1.07
C GLU A 4 32.20 -10.18 -0.26
N GLN A 5 32.30 -10.92 -1.38
CA GLN A 5 32.32 -10.33 -2.71
C GLN A 5 31.04 -9.54 -3.01
N TYR A 6 29.90 -10.00 -2.50
CA TYR A 6 28.64 -9.30 -2.65
C TYR A 6 28.61 -7.99 -1.86
N LEU A 7 29.01 -8.02 -0.58
CA LEU A 7 29.13 -6.81 0.23
C LEU A 7 30.08 -5.79 -0.41
N ALA A 8 31.26 -6.23 -0.87
CA ALA A 8 32.25 -5.39 -1.54
C ALA A 8 31.74 -4.81 -2.88
N SER A 9 30.75 -5.44 -3.51
CA SER A 9 30.15 -4.97 -4.76
C SER A 9 29.07 -3.91 -4.57
N LEU A 10 28.51 -3.79 -3.36
CA LEU A 10 27.45 -2.82 -3.08
C LEU A 10 28.03 -1.41 -3.02
N LYS A 11 27.48 -0.53 -3.86
CA LYS A 11 27.77 0.90 -3.87
C LYS A 11 26.46 1.67 -3.70
N PRO A 12 25.90 1.75 -2.48
CA PRO A 12 24.63 2.42 -2.26
C PRO A 12 24.76 3.94 -2.44
N TYR A 13 23.70 4.56 -2.95
CA TYR A 13 23.54 6.01 -2.90
C TYR A 13 23.06 6.46 -1.50
N PRO A 14 23.24 7.73 -1.10
CA PRO A 14 22.95 8.17 0.26
C PRO A 14 21.55 7.79 0.79
N PRO A 15 20.45 7.90 0.02
CA PRO A 15 19.15 7.44 0.50
C PRO A 15 19.05 5.91 0.66
N GLN A 16 19.78 5.13 -0.15
CA GLN A 16 19.85 3.68 -0.02
C GLN A 16 20.64 3.29 1.22
N GLU A 17 21.74 3.98 1.51
CA GLU A 17 22.52 3.79 2.74
C GLU A 17 21.67 4.09 3.97
N ALA A 18 20.95 5.23 3.98
CA ALA A 18 20.01 5.57 5.04
C ALA A 18 18.98 4.45 5.26
N PHE A 19 18.45 3.86 4.17
CA PHE A 19 17.51 2.74 4.25
C PHE A 19 18.16 1.46 4.77
N PHE A 20 19.45 1.24 4.47
CA PHE A 20 20.19 0.07 4.96
C PHE A 20 20.50 0.15 6.46
N ILE A 21 20.76 1.33 6.99
CA ILE A 21 21.09 1.51 8.41
C ILE A 21 19.87 1.76 9.30
N ALA A 22 18.72 2.14 8.73
CA ALA A 22 17.52 2.45 9.50
C ALA A 22 17.03 1.25 10.34
N THR A 23 16.66 1.55 11.60
CA THR A 23 16.24 0.55 12.59
C THR A 23 14.87 0.77 13.22
N CYS A 24 14.13 1.80 12.82
CA CYS A 24 12.74 2.04 13.27
C CYS A 24 11.83 0.84 12.99
N ARG A 25 10.63 0.79 13.58
CA ARG A 25 9.73 -0.36 13.38
C ARG A 25 9.05 -0.38 12.01
N ARG A 26 8.95 0.78 11.34
CA ARG A 26 8.31 0.97 10.04
C ARG A 26 9.15 1.93 9.21
N ILE A 27 9.83 1.42 8.19
CA ILE A 27 10.74 2.20 7.35
C ILE A 27 10.21 2.26 5.93
N ALA A 28 9.80 3.43 5.47
CA ALA A 28 9.39 3.65 4.09
C ALA A 28 10.49 4.36 3.30
N TYR A 29 10.84 3.76 2.16
CA TYR A 29 11.69 4.37 1.15
C TYR A 29 10.83 4.79 -0.04
N GLY A 30 10.59 6.09 -0.22
CA GLY A 30 9.55 6.58 -1.11
C GLY A 30 9.83 7.90 -1.78
N GLY A 31 8.95 8.30 -2.70
CA GLY A 31 9.09 9.55 -3.47
C GLY A 31 8.86 9.30 -4.95
N ALA A 32 9.74 9.86 -5.80
CA ALA A 32 9.59 9.82 -7.24
C ALA A 32 10.10 8.49 -7.86
N ARG A 33 9.70 8.19 -9.09
CA ARG A 33 10.20 7.03 -9.85
C ARG A 33 11.71 7.13 -10.10
N GLY A 34 12.33 5.98 -10.40
CA GLY A 34 13.74 5.93 -10.79
C GLY A 34 14.78 5.94 -9.66
N GLY A 35 14.40 6.23 -8.41
CA GLY A 35 15.34 6.33 -7.27
C GLY A 35 15.98 5.04 -6.73
N GLY A 36 15.87 3.91 -7.44
CA GLY A 36 16.52 2.65 -7.03
C GLY A 36 15.89 1.95 -5.81
N LYS A 37 14.61 2.20 -5.53
CA LYS A 37 13.89 1.64 -4.37
C LYS A 37 13.83 0.11 -4.34
N SER A 38 13.42 -0.52 -5.43
CA SER A 38 13.32 -1.99 -5.48
C SER A 38 14.69 -2.67 -5.38
N PHE A 39 15.76 -2.00 -5.84
CA PHE A 39 17.15 -2.43 -5.59
C PHE A 39 17.46 -2.37 -4.10
N ALA A 40 17.21 -1.23 -3.44
CA ALA A 40 17.44 -1.10 -2.01
C ALA A 40 16.65 -2.14 -1.20
N MET A 41 15.37 -2.36 -1.51
CA MET A 41 14.55 -3.38 -0.86
C MET A 41 15.19 -4.77 -0.93
N ARG A 42 15.57 -5.22 -2.13
CA ARG A 42 16.23 -6.54 -2.30
C ARG A 42 17.51 -6.64 -1.49
N ASN A 43 18.40 -5.66 -1.59
CA ASN A 43 19.68 -5.71 -0.89
C ASN A 43 19.50 -5.65 0.62
N LYS A 44 18.56 -4.85 1.16
CA LYS A 44 18.24 -4.83 2.59
C LYS A 44 17.80 -6.20 3.09
N MET A 45 16.93 -6.91 2.36
CA MET A 45 16.52 -8.27 2.74
C MET A 45 17.70 -9.25 2.74
N ILE A 46 18.61 -9.14 1.76
CA ILE A 46 19.81 -9.97 1.69
C ILE A 46 20.74 -9.67 2.87
N LEU A 47 21.00 -8.40 3.16
CA LEU A 47 21.86 -7.95 4.25
C LEU A 47 21.33 -8.45 5.61
N LEU A 48 20.02 -8.33 5.85
CA LEU A 48 19.39 -8.85 7.06
C LEU A 48 19.52 -10.38 7.15
N ALA A 49 19.25 -11.11 6.07
CA ALA A 49 19.37 -12.57 6.04
C ALA A 49 20.80 -13.06 6.31
N MET A 50 21.81 -12.31 5.85
CA MET A 50 23.22 -12.61 6.11
C MET A 50 23.63 -12.27 7.55
N ALA A 51 23.19 -11.11 8.05
CA ALA A 51 23.62 -10.57 9.35
C ALA A 51 22.97 -11.24 10.55
N HIS A 52 21.71 -11.71 10.42
CA HIS A 52 20.91 -12.25 11.52
C HIS A 52 20.60 -13.73 11.29
N PRO A 53 21.35 -14.68 11.87
CA PRO A 53 21.13 -16.10 11.66
C PRO A 53 19.73 -16.56 12.11
N GLY A 54 18.99 -17.18 11.19
CA GLY A 54 17.66 -17.72 11.49
C GLY A 54 16.51 -16.72 11.25
N ILE A 55 16.81 -15.50 10.79
CA ILE A 55 15.77 -14.50 10.53
C ILE A 55 14.81 -14.95 9.42
N GLN A 56 13.51 -14.77 9.67
CA GLN A 56 12.43 -15.08 8.75
C GLN A 56 11.90 -13.79 8.13
N ILE A 57 12.04 -13.66 6.82
CA ILE A 57 11.70 -12.46 6.05
C ILE A 57 10.60 -12.80 5.06
N LEU A 58 9.56 -11.97 5.01
CA LEU A 58 8.52 -11.99 3.99
C LEU A 58 8.69 -10.77 3.07
N LEU A 59 8.90 -11.00 1.77
CA LEU A 59 8.93 -9.96 0.74
C LEU A 59 7.70 -10.09 -0.16
N LEU A 60 6.88 -9.05 -0.16
CA LEU A 60 5.58 -9.00 -0.82
C LEU A 60 5.56 -8.04 -1.99
N ARG A 61 4.83 -8.44 -3.01
CA ARG A 61 4.36 -7.59 -4.11
C ARG A 61 2.85 -7.75 -4.28
N ARG A 62 2.18 -6.85 -4.99
CA ARG A 62 0.74 -6.95 -5.22
C ARG A 62 0.37 -8.26 -5.90
N THR A 63 0.98 -8.54 -7.06
CA THR A 63 0.70 -9.74 -7.85
C THR A 63 1.92 -10.65 -7.97
N PHE A 64 1.69 -11.94 -8.18
CA PHE A 64 2.79 -12.90 -8.37
C PHE A 64 3.61 -12.65 -9.66
N PRO A 65 3.00 -12.33 -10.82
CA PRO A 65 3.79 -12.00 -12.03
C PRO A 65 4.76 -10.83 -11.81
N GLU A 66 4.31 -9.77 -11.14
CA GLU A 66 5.18 -8.65 -10.78
C GLU A 66 6.29 -9.07 -9.81
N LEU A 67 5.94 -9.82 -8.76
CA LEU A 67 6.91 -10.37 -7.80
C LEU A 67 8.02 -11.15 -8.52
N ARG A 68 7.62 -11.97 -9.50
CA ARG A 68 8.54 -12.81 -10.28
C ARG A 68 9.56 -11.97 -11.03
N GLU A 69 9.09 -10.99 -11.82
CA GLU A 69 9.96 -10.14 -12.63
C GLU A 69 10.79 -9.18 -11.78
N ASN A 70 10.20 -8.58 -10.74
CA ASN A 70 10.85 -7.52 -9.97
C ASN A 70 11.76 -8.06 -8.86
N HIS A 71 11.50 -9.26 -8.34
CA HIS A 71 12.21 -9.80 -7.18
C HIS A 71 12.75 -11.21 -7.37
N ILE A 72 11.94 -12.18 -7.82
CA ILE A 72 12.41 -13.58 -7.92
C ILE A 72 13.60 -13.68 -8.89
N LEU A 73 13.45 -13.19 -10.13
CA LEU A 73 14.51 -13.30 -11.13
C LEU A 73 15.78 -12.52 -10.74
N PRO A 74 15.71 -11.25 -10.27
CA PRO A 74 16.89 -10.54 -9.80
C PRO A 74 17.56 -11.20 -8.58
N LEU A 75 16.78 -11.64 -7.59
CA LEU A 75 17.32 -12.31 -6.41
C LEU A 75 17.99 -13.64 -6.78
N ARG A 76 17.44 -14.42 -7.72
CA ARG A 76 18.09 -15.65 -8.20
C ARG A 76 19.47 -15.38 -8.80
N LYS A 77 19.61 -14.30 -9.58
CA LYS A 77 20.88 -13.89 -10.17
C LYS A 77 21.90 -13.48 -9.09
N VAL A 78 21.46 -12.69 -8.12
CA VAL A 78 22.33 -12.17 -7.05
C VAL A 78 22.69 -13.25 -6.03
N LEU A 79 21.70 -13.96 -5.49
CA LEU A 79 21.90 -14.91 -4.41
C LEU A 79 22.65 -16.15 -4.85
N GLY A 80 22.52 -16.60 -6.10
CA GLY A 80 23.35 -17.67 -6.68
C GLY A 80 23.58 -18.85 -5.72
N ARG A 81 24.82 -18.98 -5.21
CA ARG A 81 25.23 -20.05 -4.26
C ARG A 81 25.05 -19.70 -2.78
N MET A 82 24.69 -18.46 -2.45
CA MET A 82 24.51 -17.95 -1.07
C MET A 82 23.20 -18.45 -0.45
N ALA A 83 22.16 -18.66 -1.26
CA ALA A 83 20.89 -19.21 -0.82
C ALA A 83 20.30 -20.15 -1.87
N LYS A 84 19.68 -21.24 -1.42
CA LYS A 84 18.95 -22.17 -2.30
C LYS A 84 17.55 -21.65 -2.53
N TYR A 85 17.21 -21.44 -3.80
CA TYR A 85 15.85 -21.09 -4.20
C TYR A 85 15.01 -22.35 -4.46
N THR A 86 13.79 -22.38 -3.92
CA THR A 86 12.81 -23.46 -4.14
C THR A 86 11.54 -22.88 -4.76
N GLU A 87 11.18 -23.33 -5.97
CA GLU A 87 10.05 -22.77 -6.73
C GLU A 87 8.68 -23.06 -6.08
N SER A 88 8.47 -24.29 -5.59
CA SER A 88 7.20 -24.69 -4.97
C SER A 88 6.86 -23.86 -3.73
N THR A 89 7.86 -23.64 -2.87
CA THR A 89 7.72 -22.82 -1.66
C THR A 89 8.04 -21.34 -1.90
N LYS A 90 8.48 -20.93 -3.08
CA LYS A 90 8.79 -19.53 -3.44
C LYS A 90 9.70 -18.85 -2.40
N GLU A 91 10.81 -19.49 -2.05
CA GLU A 91 11.68 -18.98 -0.99
C GLU A 91 13.16 -19.22 -1.26
N PHE A 92 13.99 -18.37 -0.66
CA PHE A 92 15.43 -18.53 -0.59
C PHE A 92 15.83 -18.96 0.82
N ALA A 93 16.42 -20.14 0.95
CA ALA A 93 16.94 -20.67 2.20
C ALA A 93 18.47 -20.50 2.29
N PHE A 94 18.94 -19.88 3.37
CA PHE A 94 20.36 -19.64 3.64
C PHE A 94 20.93 -20.73 4.56
N LYS A 95 22.24 -20.98 4.47
CA LYS A 95 22.92 -21.97 5.32
C LYS A 95 22.87 -21.63 6.81
N ASN A 96 22.75 -20.35 7.16
CA ASN A 96 22.61 -19.87 8.53
C ASN A 96 21.16 -19.95 9.06
N GLY A 97 20.26 -20.68 8.40
CA GLY A 97 18.86 -20.85 8.82
C GLY A 97 17.94 -19.68 8.45
N SER A 98 18.48 -18.58 7.93
CA SER A 98 17.68 -17.45 7.48
C SER A 98 16.88 -17.80 6.22
N ARG A 99 15.72 -17.16 6.05
CA ARG A 99 14.82 -17.41 4.92
C ARG A 99 14.22 -16.11 4.40
N ILE A 100 14.21 -15.96 3.08
CA ILE A 100 13.41 -14.94 2.39
C ILE A 100 12.27 -15.64 1.65
N LYS A 101 11.06 -15.53 2.20
CA LYS A 101 9.81 -15.97 1.58
C LYS A 101 9.30 -14.89 0.63
N LEU A 102 8.90 -15.29 -0.58
CA LEU A 102 8.36 -14.40 -1.60
C LEU A 102 6.85 -14.64 -1.69
N GLY A 103 6.07 -13.61 -1.38
CA GLY A 103 4.60 -13.67 -1.34
C GLY A 103 3.95 -12.64 -2.25
N TYR A 104 2.65 -12.82 -2.50
CA TYR A 104 1.80 -11.83 -3.14
C TYR A 104 0.51 -11.61 -2.33
N CYS A 105 -0.12 -10.46 -2.47
CA CYS A 105 -1.42 -10.18 -1.85
C CYS A 105 -2.23 -9.29 -2.77
N GLN A 106 -2.86 -9.91 -3.78
CA GLN A 106 -3.59 -9.20 -4.83
C GLN A 106 -4.99 -8.83 -4.36
N ASN A 107 -5.64 -9.74 -3.62
CA ASN A 107 -6.96 -9.56 -3.06
C ASN A 107 -6.90 -9.66 -1.53
N GLU A 108 -7.94 -9.19 -0.83
CA GLU A 108 -7.98 -9.27 0.63
C GLU A 108 -8.04 -10.71 1.13
N GLY A 109 -8.65 -11.64 0.37
CA GLY A 109 -8.62 -13.07 0.69
C GLY A 109 -7.21 -13.68 0.71
N ASP A 110 -6.23 -13.08 0.02
CA ASP A 110 -4.84 -13.55 0.06
C ASP A 110 -4.18 -13.34 1.43
N ILE A 111 -4.73 -12.48 2.28
CA ILE A 111 -4.26 -12.26 3.66
C ILE A 111 -4.22 -13.59 4.44
N LEU A 112 -5.21 -14.46 4.20
CA LEU A 112 -5.34 -15.76 4.89
C LEU A 112 -4.11 -16.65 4.71
N GLN A 113 -3.35 -16.47 3.61
CA GLN A 113 -2.12 -17.22 3.38
C GLN A 113 -1.05 -16.95 4.44
N TYR A 114 -1.10 -15.78 5.08
CA TYR A 114 -0.14 -15.33 6.09
C TYR A 114 -0.67 -15.49 7.52
N GLN A 115 -1.96 -15.79 7.66
CA GLN A 115 -2.58 -16.05 8.95
C GLN A 115 -1.92 -17.29 9.60
N GLY A 116 -1.41 -17.11 10.81
CA GLY A 116 -0.67 -18.16 11.54
C GLY A 116 0.83 -18.21 11.26
N GLN A 117 1.34 -17.44 10.30
CA GLN A 117 2.78 -17.32 10.05
C GLN A 117 3.41 -16.27 10.96
N SER A 118 4.74 -16.25 10.99
CA SER A 118 5.53 -15.29 11.77
C SER A 118 6.82 -14.95 11.03
N TYR A 119 7.10 -13.65 10.94
CA TYR A 119 8.25 -13.08 10.26
C TYR A 119 8.83 -11.93 11.08
N GLU A 120 10.12 -11.95 11.36
CA GLU A 120 10.79 -10.79 11.96
C GLU A 120 10.74 -9.57 11.02
N VAL A 121 10.69 -9.81 9.71
CA VAL A 121 10.67 -8.74 8.72
C VAL A 121 9.57 -8.97 7.71
N VAL A 122 8.71 -7.96 7.53
CA VAL A 122 7.75 -7.92 6.42
C VAL A 122 8.08 -6.72 5.53
N ALA A 123 8.35 -7.00 4.27
CA ALA A 123 8.71 -6.01 3.26
C ALA A 123 7.60 -5.90 2.22
N MET A 124 6.95 -4.74 2.11
CA MET A 124 5.90 -4.45 1.13
C MET A 124 6.45 -3.59 -0.01
N GLU A 125 6.52 -4.15 -1.21
CA GLU A 125 7.05 -3.47 -2.39
C GLU A 125 5.96 -2.78 -3.21
N GLU A 126 6.12 -1.48 -3.45
CA GLU A 126 5.06 -0.50 -3.77
C GLU A 126 3.86 -0.65 -2.84
N ALA A 127 4.08 -0.35 -1.56
CA ALA A 127 3.08 -0.39 -0.51
C ALA A 127 1.80 0.40 -0.84
N THR A 128 1.90 1.46 -1.67
CA THR A 128 0.74 2.22 -2.13
C THR A 128 -0.20 1.44 -3.07
N GLN A 129 0.16 0.23 -3.50
CA GLN A 129 -0.73 -0.68 -4.21
C GLN A 129 -1.55 -1.58 -3.28
N PHE A 130 -1.31 -1.55 -1.97
CA PHE A 130 -2.00 -2.35 -0.97
C PHE A 130 -3.03 -1.51 -0.22
N THR A 131 -4.15 -2.12 0.15
CA THR A 131 -5.17 -1.45 0.97
C THR A 131 -4.68 -1.32 2.42
N GLU A 132 -5.24 -0.37 3.18
CA GLU A 132 -4.91 -0.23 4.61
C GLU A 132 -5.28 -1.52 5.38
N LEU A 133 -6.34 -2.24 4.97
CA LEU A 133 -6.72 -3.53 5.56
C LEU A 133 -5.61 -4.58 5.41
N GLN A 134 -5.03 -4.71 4.21
CA GLN A 134 -3.94 -5.64 3.98
C GLN A 134 -2.69 -5.25 4.77
N TYR A 135 -2.39 -3.96 4.86
CA TYR A 135 -1.29 -3.46 5.70
C TYR A 135 -1.46 -3.89 7.16
N HIS A 136 -2.64 -3.67 7.75
CA HIS A 136 -2.91 -4.05 9.14
C HIS A 136 -2.80 -5.56 9.34
N ALA A 137 -3.41 -6.36 8.48
CA ALA A 137 -3.35 -7.81 8.62
C ALA A 137 -1.93 -8.38 8.44
N LEU A 138 -1.11 -7.77 7.58
CA LEU A 138 0.31 -8.13 7.44
C LEU A 138 1.17 -7.68 8.63
N THR A 139 0.73 -6.68 9.38
CA THR A 139 1.39 -6.27 10.63
C THR A 139 1.24 -7.37 11.70
N GLU A 140 0.13 -8.10 11.72
CA GLU A 140 -0.11 -9.18 12.69
C GLU A 140 0.87 -10.36 12.55
N CYS A 141 1.40 -10.60 11.35
CA CYS A 141 2.43 -11.63 11.14
C CYS A 141 3.87 -11.13 11.33
N CYS A 142 4.07 -9.82 11.55
CA CYS A 142 5.38 -9.21 11.82
C CYS A 142 5.78 -9.38 13.30
N ARG A 143 6.27 -10.57 13.65
CA ARG A 143 6.59 -10.99 15.02
C ARG A 143 7.70 -12.03 15.03
N LEU A 144 8.28 -12.28 16.21
CA LEU A 144 9.31 -13.30 16.39
C LEU A 144 8.78 -14.68 15.97
N SER A 145 9.59 -15.37 15.15
CA SER A 145 9.31 -16.67 14.55
C SER A 145 9.77 -17.85 15.39
N GLY A 146 10.69 -17.61 16.34
CA GLY A 146 11.34 -18.64 17.15
C GLY A 146 12.57 -19.28 16.49
N TYR A 147 12.90 -18.95 15.24
CA TYR A 147 14.10 -19.44 14.54
C TYR A 147 15.33 -18.53 14.70
N LEU A 148 15.10 -17.27 15.04
CA LEU A 148 16.13 -16.25 15.22
C LEU A 148 17.10 -16.62 16.36
N ARG A 149 18.40 -16.40 16.15
CA ARG A 149 19.46 -16.76 17.10
C ARG A 149 20.16 -15.58 17.76
N ASP A 150 19.75 -14.36 17.45
CA ASP A 150 20.27 -13.12 18.01
C ASP A 150 19.14 -12.14 18.38
N GLY A 151 19.49 -11.00 18.97
CA GLY A 151 18.50 -9.97 19.33
C GLY A 151 18.09 -9.14 18.11
N PHE A 152 16.85 -9.32 17.63
CA PHE A 152 16.27 -8.48 16.58
C PHE A 152 14.85 -8.04 16.96
N ILE A 153 14.55 -6.76 16.75
CA ILE A 153 13.20 -6.21 16.95
C ILE A 153 12.43 -6.31 15.62
N PRO A 154 11.29 -7.03 15.57
CA PRO A 154 10.50 -7.15 14.35
C PRO A 154 10.08 -5.80 13.78
N ARG A 155 10.22 -5.63 12.46
CA ARG A 155 9.96 -4.37 11.77
C ARG A 155 9.56 -4.57 10.31
N MET A 156 8.87 -3.59 9.77
CA MET A 156 8.39 -3.58 8.39
C MET A 156 9.16 -2.59 7.52
N TYR A 157 9.34 -2.95 6.26
CA TYR A 157 9.94 -2.10 5.24
C TYR A 157 8.97 -1.86 4.09
N PHE A 158 8.97 -0.66 3.54
CA PHE A 158 8.08 -0.27 2.46
C PHE A 158 8.88 0.40 1.34
N THR A 159 8.61 0.04 0.09
CA THR A 159 8.87 0.97 -1.02
C THR A 159 7.56 1.61 -1.43
N CYS A 160 7.58 2.87 -1.85
CA CYS A 160 6.34 3.53 -2.28
C CYS A 160 6.58 4.69 -3.25
N ASN A 161 5.55 5.02 -4.02
CA ASN A 161 5.45 6.27 -4.76
C ASN A 161 4.03 6.82 -4.54
N PRO A 162 3.80 8.13 -4.63
CA PRO A 162 2.46 8.70 -4.57
C PRO A 162 1.50 8.06 -5.58
N GLY A 163 0.25 7.86 -5.18
CA GLY A 163 -0.85 7.30 -5.99
C GLY A 163 -1.24 5.90 -5.55
N GLY A 164 -2.22 5.28 -6.21
CA GLY A 164 -2.70 3.93 -5.89
C GLY A 164 -3.65 3.86 -4.68
N VAL A 165 -4.26 2.69 -4.48
CA VAL A 165 -5.30 2.47 -3.45
C VAL A 165 -4.81 2.68 -2.02
N GLY A 166 -3.51 2.53 -1.80
CA GLY A 166 -2.86 2.72 -0.51
C GLY A 166 -2.30 4.10 -0.27
N HIS A 167 -2.48 5.05 -1.20
CA HIS A 167 -1.90 6.39 -1.08
C HIS A 167 -2.22 7.03 0.28
N ASN A 168 -3.49 7.07 0.69
CA ASN A 168 -3.91 7.79 1.90
C ASN A 168 -3.24 7.27 3.16
N TRP A 169 -3.21 5.95 3.38
CA TRP A 169 -2.64 5.41 4.60
C TRP A 169 -1.12 5.57 4.62
N VAL A 170 -0.45 5.45 3.47
CA VAL A 170 1.01 5.68 3.37
C VAL A 170 1.33 7.15 3.62
N LYS A 171 0.61 8.09 2.98
CA LYS A 171 0.79 9.52 3.19
C LYS A 171 0.55 9.90 4.65
N ARG A 172 -0.56 9.44 5.24
CA ARG A 172 -0.92 9.67 6.65
C ARG A 172 0.22 9.29 7.60
N LEU A 173 0.77 8.09 7.44
CA LEU A 173 1.78 7.54 8.36
C LEU A 173 3.18 8.13 8.15
N PHE A 174 3.60 8.31 6.90
CA PHE A 174 5.00 8.60 6.58
C PHE A 174 5.27 10.04 6.17
N ILE A 175 4.26 10.75 5.67
CA ILE A 175 4.40 12.13 5.17
C ILE A 175 3.75 13.10 6.15
N ASP A 176 2.44 12.93 6.39
CA ASP A 176 1.66 13.82 7.24
C ASP A 176 1.95 13.58 8.73
N LYS A 177 2.50 12.40 9.06
CA LYS A 177 2.80 11.96 10.44
C LYS A 177 1.58 12.09 11.36
N ASN A 178 0.41 11.79 10.81
CA ASN A 178 -0.86 11.86 11.51
C ASN A 178 -1.19 10.47 12.09
N TYR A 179 -0.74 10.27 13.33
CA TYR A 179 -0.82 9.00 14.03
C TYR A 179 -2.10 8.86 14.84
N ARG A 180 -2.71 7.67 14.77
CA ARG A 180 -3.86 7.27 15.58
C ARG A 180 -3.41 6.67 16.91
N GLN A 181 -4.35 6.43 17.82
CA GLN A 181 -4.05 5.79 19.11
C GLN A 181 -3.34 4.43 18.90
N GLY A 182 -2.19 4.25 19.56
CA GLY A 182 -1.35 3.04 19.44
C GLY A 182 -0.26 3.11 18.36
N GLU A 183 -0.24 4.15 17.52
CA GLU A 183 0.82 4.41 16.55
C GLU A 183 1.84 5.40 17.16
N ASN A 184 3.02 4.91 17.56
CA ASN A 184 4.06 5.75 18.18
C ASN A 184 4.89 6.47 17.10
N PRO A 185 5.08 7.81 17.15
CA PRO A 185 5.84 8.54 16.13
C PRO A 185 7.26 8.02 15.89
N GLU A 186 7.95 7.57 16.95
CA GLU A 186 9.33 7.05 16.90
C GLU A 186 9.46 5.73 16.11
N ASP A 187 8.33 5.03 15.90
CA ASP A 187 8.32 3.78 15.13
C ASP A 187 8.46 4.03 13.62
N TYR A 188 8.24 5.24 13.13
CA TYR A 188 8.09 5.55 11.70
C TYR A 188 9.27 6.36 11.16
N CYS A 189 9.85 5.88 10.06
CA CYS A 189 10.89 6.58 9.33
C CYS A 189 10.51 6.66 7.85
N PHE A 190 10.61 7.85 7.26
CA PHE A 190 10.46 8.06 5.82
C PHE A 190 11.77 8.57 5.22
N ILE A 191 12.21 7.90 4.17
CA ILE A 191 13.43 8.22 3.43
C ILE A 191 12.98 8.62 2.03
N LYS A 192 13.17 9.88 1.68
CA LYS A 192 12.82 10.41 0.36
C LYS A 192 13.87 9.99 -0.66
N SER A 193 13.44 9.62 -1.87
CA SER A 193 14.31 9.46 -3.03
C SER A 193 13.61 9.85 -4.33
N THR A 194 14.44 10.31 -5.25
CA THR A 194 14.12 10.74 -6.61
C THR A 194 15.04 10.08 -7.62
N VAL A 195 14.74 10.24 -8.91
CA VAL A 195 15.61 9.78 -10.00
C VAL A 195 17.02 10.42 -9.94
N TYR A 196 17.12 11.66 -9.46
CA TYR A 196 18.38 12.40 -9.35
C TYR A 196 19.35 11.80 -8.34
N ASP A 197 18.86 11.02 -7.37
CA ASP A 197 19.71 10.28 -6.43
C ASP A 197 20.35 9.05 -7.06
N ASN A 198 19.87 8.61 -8.23
CA ASN A 198 20.32 7.40 -8.89
C ASN A 198 21.35 7.72 -9.99
N VAL A 199 22.62 7.81 -9.60
CA VAL A 199 23.74 8.14 -10.50
C VAL A 199 23.77 7.24 -11.74
N PHE A 200 23.51 5.93 -11.59
CA PHE A 200 23.46 5.00 -12.73
C PHE A 200 22.42 5.43 -13.77
N MET A 201 21.23 5.82 -13.32
CA MET A 201 20.18 6.31 -14.24
C MET A 201 20.58 7.63 -14.88
N MET A 202 21.16 8.56 -14.11
CA MET A 202 21.61 9.86 -14.61
C MET A 202 22.67 9.72 -15.71
N GLU A 203 23.64 8.80 -15.54
CA GLU A 203 24.74 8.60 -16.48
C GLU A 203 24.34 7.77 -17.70
N ASN A 204 23.52 6.74 -17.51
CA ASN A 204 23.27 5.74 -18.56
C ASN A 204 21.93 5.94 -19.29
N ASN A 205 21.01 6.72 -18.74
CA ASN A 205 19.71 6.99 -19.36
C ASN A 205 19.15 8.38 -19.00
N PRO A 206 19.86 9.47 -19.34
CA PRO A 206 19.40 10.82 -19.03
C PRO A 206 18.05 11.17 -19.68
N SER A 207 17.75 10.60 -20.85
CA SER A 207 16.46 10.81 -21.54
C SER A 207 15.26 10.23 -20.79
N TYR A 208 15.45 9.37 -19.79
CA TYR A 208 14.38 8.90 -18.90
C TYR A 208 13.71 10.05 -18.15
N ILE A 209 14.47 11.10 -17.80
CA ILE A 209 13.91 12.29 -17.13
C ILE A 209 12.94 13.00 -18.07
N ASN A 210 13.30 13.16 -19.35
CA ASN A 210 12.43 13.79 -20.35
C ASN A 210 11.07 13.06 -20.44
N ASN A 211 11.05 11.73 -20.33
CA ASN A 211 9.80 10.96 -20.32
C ASN A 211 8.95 11.25 -19.08
N LEU A 212 9.58 11.45 -17.91
CA LEU A 212 8.87 11.83 -16.69
C LEU A 212 8.37 13.28 -16.76
N GLU A 213 9.16 14.18 -17.36
CA GLU A 213 8.80 15.58 -17.57
C GLU A 213 7.63 15.74 -18.54
N SER A 214 7.50 14.85 -19.53
CA SER A 214 6.39 14.84 -20.50
C SER A 214 5.09 14.26 -19.96
N LEU A 215 5.05 13.77 -18.71
CA LEU A 215 3.82 13.26 -18.10
C LEU A 215 2.79 14.39 -17.88
N PRO A 216 1.49 14.08 -17.85
CA PRO A 216 0.47 15.03 -17.43
C PRO A 216 0.82 15.68 -16.08
N PRO A 217 0.46 16.96 -15.84
CA PRO A 217 1.00 17.74 -14.71
C PRO A 217 0.92 17.06 -13.33
N LEU A 218 -0.24 16.48 -12.98
CA LEU A 218 -0.42 15.78 -11.69
C LEU A 218 0.45 14.52 -11.60
N ARG A 219 0.50 13.75 -12.69
CA ARG A 219 1.30 12.53 -12.77
C ARG A 219 2.79 12.82 -12.78
N ARG A 220 3.22 13.93 -13.41
CA ARG A 220 4.60 14.43 -13.33
C ARG A 220 4.96 14.80 -11.89
N ALA A 221 4.15 15.61 -11.22
CA ALA A 221 4.38 15.99 -9.83
C ALA A 221 4.51 14.75 -8.92
N ALA A 222 3.67 13.74 -9.13
CA ALA A 222 3.76 12.47 -8.37
C ALA A 222 5.03 11.68 -8.72
N MET A 223 5.29 11.45 -10.00
CA MET A 223 6.27 10.46 -10.47
C MET A 223 7.68 11.02 -10.66
N LEU A 224 7.85 12.34 -10.81
CA LEU A 224 9.15 13.02 -10.96
C LEU A 224 9.57 13.76 -9.69
N GLU A 225 8.65 14.50 -9.08
CA GLU A 225 8.93 15.34 -7.92
C GLU A 225 8.69 14.59 -6.60
N GLY A 226 7.94 13.48 -6.65
CA GLY A 226 7.55 12.71 -5.48
C GLY A 226 6.58 13.48 -4.60
N ASN A 227 5.74 14.33 -5.20
CA ASN A 227 4.74 15.12 -4.50
C ASN A 227 3.61 14.19 -4.02
N TRP A 228 3.35 14.20 -2.72
CA TRP A 228 2.32 13.37 -2.09
C TRP A 228 0.98 14.08 -1.95
N ASP A 229 0.91 15.38 -2.21
CA ASP A 229 -0.35 16.14 -2.20
C ASP A 229 -1.10 16.06 -3.54
N VAL A 230 -0.46 15.48 -4.57
CA VAL A 230 -1.12 15.16 -5.83
C VAL A 230 -1.70 13.75 -5.78
N PHE A 231 -3.02 13.69 -5.64
CA PHE A 231 -3.75 12.42 -5.55
C PHE A 231 -4.32 12.02 -6.93
N GLU A 232 -3.62 11.15 -7.66
CA GLU A 232 -4.16 10.55 -8.89
C GLU A 232 -4.98 9.29 -8.51
N GLY A 233 -6.32 9.36 -8.61
CA GLY A 233 -7.18 8.17 -8.63
C GLY A 233 -8.21 7.93 -7.51
N GLN A 234 -8.47 8.89 -6.60
CA GLN A 234 -9.70 8.91 -5.80
C GLN A 234 -10.49 10.15 -6.17
N CYS A 235 -11.81 10.00 -6.32
CA CYS A 235 -12.69 11.15 -6.45
C CYS A 235 -12.72 12.01 -5.17
N PHE A 236 -12.49 11.43 -3.97
CA PHE A 236 -12.65 12.10 -2.68
C PHE A 236 -11.58 11.70 -1.63
N PRO A 237 -10.33 12.21 -1.72
CA PRO A 237 -9.26 11.91 -0.77
C PRO A 237 -9.53 12.43 0.66
N GLU A 238 -10.47 13.36 0.83
CA GLU A 238 -10.87 13.92 2.13
C GLU A 238 -11.78 12.97 2.92
N PHE A 239 -12.35 11.94 2.28
CA PHE A 239 -13.26 11.02 2.94
C PHE A 239 -12.53 10.20 4.02
N CYS A 240 -12.95 10.44 5.25
CA CYS A 240 -12.47 9.76 6.45
C CYS A 240 -13.66 9.27 7.26
N ARG A 241 -13.68 7.97 7.59
CA ARG A 241 -14.75 7.32 8.35
C ARG A 241 -15.06 8.01 9.68
N GLU A 242 -14.04 8.46 10.40
CA GLU A 242 -14.20 9.14 11.70
C GLU A 242 -14.92 10.49 11.59
N LYS A 243 -14.84 11.16 10.43
CA LYS A 243 -15.47 12.48 10.20
C LYS A 243 -16.77 12.41 9.42
N HIS A 244 -16.90 11.42 8.53
CA HIS A 244 -17.97 11.35 7.53
C HIS A 244 -18.94 10.19 7.76
N MET A 245 -18.71 9.34 8.76
CA MET A 245 -19.69 8.37 9.23
C MET A 245 -20.17 8.74 10.62
N ILE A 246 -21.48 8.67 10.80
CA ILE A 246 -22.17 8.92 12.06
C ILE A 246 -23.04 7.71 12.39
N SER A 247 -23.34 7.51 13.67
CA SER A 247 -24.31 6.49 14.07
C SER A 247 -25.68 6.83 13.47
N PRO A 248 -26.44 5.83 12.97
CA PRO A 248 -27.77 6.05 12.44
C PRO A 248 -28.67 6.76 13.46
N PHE A 249 -29.46 7.72 12.99
CA PHE A 249 -30.44 8.45 13.78
C PHE A 249 -31.72 8.65 12.96
N ALA A 250 -32.83 8.91 13.64
CA ALA A 250 -34.09 9.24 12.97
C ALA A 250 -33.97 10.62 12.33
N ILE A 251 -34.13 10.71 11.00
CA ILE A 251 -34.10 11.98 10.29
C ILE A 251 -35.32 12.82 10.71
N PRO A 252 -35.12 14.05 11.23
CA PRO A 252 -36.22 14.91 11.66
C PRO A 252 -37.23 15.19 10.53
N GLU A 253 -38.50 15.39 10.90
CA GLU A 253 -39.59 15.55 9.91
C GLU A 253 -39.42 16.81 9.05
N ASP A 254 -38.90 17.90 9.64
CA ASP A 254 -38.69 19.19 8.99
C ASP A 254 -37.49 19.21 8.02
N TRP A 255 -36.69 18.15 7.98
CA TRP A 255 -35.57 18.04 7.05
C TRP A 255 -36.05 17.76 5.64
N VAL A 256 -35.34 18.36 4.69
CA VAL A 256 -35.59 18.15 3.27
C VAL A 256 -34.99 16.80 2.86
N ARG A 257 -35.80 15.95 2.23
CA ARG A 257 -35.36 14.66 1.67
C ARG A 257 -35.39 14.69 0.15
N PHE A 258 -34.40 14.07 -0.46
CA PHE A 258 -34.33 13.83 -1.90
C PHE A 258 -33.47 12.59 -2.15
N ALA A 259 -33.52 12.04 -3.36
CA ALA A 259 -32.64 10.96 -3.76
C ALA A 259 -31.80 11.35 -4.97
N ALA A 260 -30.74 10.58 -5.23
CA ALA A 260 -30.01 10.62 -6.48
C ALA A 260 -29.90 9.19 -7.02
N LEU A 261 -30.23 9.02 -8.29
CA LEU A 261 -30.21 7.74 -8.99
C LEU A 261 -29.11 7.73 -10.06
N ASP A 262 -28.30 6.67 -10.03
CA ASP A 262 -27.41 6.27 -11.11
C ASP A 262 -27.81 4.84 -11.54
N TYR A 263 -28.51 4.74 -12.67
CA TYR A 263 -29.01 3.46 -13.17
C TYR A 263 -28.01 2.84 -14.15
N GLY A 264 -27.53 1.65 -13.80
CA GLY A 264 -26.89 0.69 -14.70
C GLY A 264 -27.57 -0.68 -14.58
N LEU A 265 -27.71 -1.37 -15.71
CA LEU A 265 -28.18 -2.77 -15.70
C LEU A 265 -27.15 -3.68 -15.02
N ASP A 266 -25.86 -3.41 -15.21
CA ASP A 266 -24.76 -4.06 -14.51
C ASP A 266 -24.77 -3.71 -13.01
N MET A 267 -25.08 -2.45 -12.67
CA MET A 267 -25.20 -1.98 -11.30
C MET A 267 -26.12 -0.76 -11.18
N THR A 268 -27.22 -0.90 -10.44
CA THR A 268 -28.09 0.22 -10.07
C THR A 268 -27.69 0.75 -8.70
N ALA A 269 -27.47 2.06 -8.60
CA ALA A 269 -27.20 2.77 -7.35
C ALA A 269 -28.21 3.89 -7.13
N CYS A 270 -28.83 3.95 -5.95
CA CYS A 270 -29.65 5.07 -5.52
C CYS A 270 -29.32 5.42 -4.07
N LEU A 271 -29.08 6.71 -3.80
CA LEU A 271 -28.78 7.22 -2.47
C LEU A 271 -29.87 8.20 -2.06
N TRP A 272 -30.37 8.06 -0.83
CA TRP A 272 -31.28 9.04 -0.24
C TRP A 272 -30.52 9.96 0.69
N PHE A 273 -30.78 11.25 0.50
CA PHE A 273 -30.15 12.34 1.20
C PHE A 273 -31.16 13.11 2.03
N ALA A 274 -30.72 13.61 3.18
CA ALA A 274 -31.47 14.56 3.98
C ALA A 274 -30.59 15.73 4.42
N HIS A 275 -31.17 16.94 4.48
CA HIS A 275 -30.50 18.11 5.05
C HIS A 275 -31.45 18.94 5.93
N PRO A 276 -30.94 19.58 7.01
CA PRO A 276 -31.71 20.49 7.84
C PRO A 276 -32.11 21.76 7.09
N PRO A 277 -33.12 22.51 7.57
CA PRO A 277 -33.52 23.79 6.97
C PRO A 277 -32.38 24.80 6.80
N ASP A 278 -31.41 24.79 7.73
CA ASP A 278 -30.22 25.66 7.72
C ASP A 278 -29.08 25.17 6.79
N LYS A 279 -29.22 23.96 6.22
CA LYS A 279 -28.24 23.33 5.32
C LYS A 279 -26.85 23.12 5.93
N SER A 280 -26.76 23.01 7.26
CA SER A 280 -25.49 22.80 7.96
C SER A 280 -24.79 21.47 7.62
N CYS A 281 -25.54 20.45 7.20
CA CYS A 281 -24.98 19.16 6.77
C CYS A 281 -25.85 18.49 5.69
N LEU A 282 -25.26 17.53 4.97
CA LEU A 282 -25.98 16.64 4.08
C LEU A 282 -25.72 15.20 4.53
N CYS A 283 -26.77 14.46 4.85
CA CYS A 283 -26.68 13.09 5.36
C CYS A 283 -27.20 12.11 4.32
N VAL A 284 -26.39 11.10 3.98
CA VAL A 284 -26.88 9.91 3.28
C VAL A 284 -27.46 8.98 4.33
N TYR A 285 -28.76 8.68 4.24
CA TYR A 285 -29.46 7.89 5.27
C TYR A 285 -29.98 6.54 4.76
N ARG A 286 -30.00 6.33 3.45
CA ARG A 286 -30.42 5.07 2.82
C ARG A 286 -29.69 4.89 1.49
N GLU A 287 -29.41 3.64 1.16
CA GLU A 287 -28.81 3.25 -0.13
C GLU A 287 -29.55 2.04 -0.72
N LEU A 288 -29.65 2.03 -2.05
CA LEU A 288 -29.96 0.87 -2.87
C LEU A 288 -28.76 0.65 -3.79
N TYR A 289 -28.10 -0.50 -3.69
CA TYR A 289 -26.98 -0.86 -4.55
C TYR A 289 -27.13 -2.31 -4.99
N LYS A 290 -27.61 -2.54 -6.22
CA LYS A 290 -27.95 -3.88 -6.72
C LYS A 290 -27.60 -4.06 -8.20
N PRO A 291 -26.95 -5.19 -8.56
CA PRO A 291 -26.71 -5.54 -9.95
C PRO A 291 -27.94 -6.17 -10.60
N ASN A 292 -27.99 -6.15 -11.93
CA ASN A 292 -28.95 -6.87 -12.77
C ASN A 292 -30.43 -6.53 -12.52
N LEU A 293 -30.73 -5.31 -12.08
CA LEU A 293 -32.10 -4.83 -12.02
C LEU A 293 -32.52 -4.30 -13.38
N LEU A 294 -33.64 -4.81 -13.91
CA LEU A 294 -34.31 -4.14 -15.01
C LEU A 294 -34.81 -2.77 -14.54
N LEU A 295 -34.88 -1.80 -15.46
CA LEU A 295 -35.29 -0.43 -15.13
C LEU A 295 -36.66 -0.38 -14.43
N SER A 296 -37.60 -1.26 -14.81
CA SER A 296 -38.90 -1.39 -14.16
C SER A 296 -38.79 -1.86 -12.71
N GLU A 297 -37.95 -2.86 -12.45
CA GLU A 297 -37.72 -3.42 -11.11
C GLU A 297 -36.97 -2.43 -10.22
N ALA A 298 -36.00 -1.69 -10.79
CA ALA A 298 -35.32 -0.60 -10.10
C ALA A 298 -36.32 0.50 -9.70
N GLY A 299 -37.21 0.89 -10.61
CA GLY A 299 -38.26 1.86 -10.35
C GLY A 299 -39.22 1.42 -9.23
N GLU A 300 -39.68 0.18 -9.27
CA GLU A 300 -40.55 -0.40 -8.23
C GLU A 300 -39.87 -0.43 -6.86
N GLN A 301 -38.61 -0.86 -6.80
CA GLN A 301 -37.86 -0.90 -5.55
C GLN A 301 -37.59 0.49 -4.98
N ILE A 302 -37.18 1.44 -5.82
CA ILE A 302 -36.96 2.84 -5.39
C ILE A 302 -38.28 3.44 -4.90
N ALA A 303 -39.38 3.25 -5.62
CA ALA A 303 -40.70 3.73 -5.19
C ALA A 303 -41.14 3.09 -3.85
N SER A 304 -40.91 1.80 -3.67
CA SER A 304 -41.18 1.11 -2.41
C SER A 304 -40.34 1.66 -1.26
N LEU A 305 -39.07 1.99 -1.51
CA LEU A 305 -38.18 2.57 -0.51
C LEU A 305 -38.49 4.04 -0.18
N CYS A 306 -39.26 4.74 -1.02
CA CYS A 306 -39.75 6.10 -0.73
C CYS A 306 -41.08 6.11 0.05
N GLN A 307 -41.71 4.96 0.28
CA GLN A 307 -43.03 4.91 0.93
C GLN A 307 -42.99 5.48 2.35
N GLY A 308 -43.94 6.37 2.64
CA GLY A 308 -44.07 7.01 3.96
C GLY A 308 -43.14 8.20 4.18
N GLU A 309 -42.38 8.62 3.17
CA GLU A 309 -41.49 9.78 3.23
C GLU A 309 -41.85 10.81 2.16
N ASP A 310 -41.78 12.10 2.50
CA ASP A 310 -41.89 13.18 1.53
C ASP A 310 -40.53 13.41 0.85
N ILE A 311 -40.31 12.70 -0.26
CA ILE A 311 -39.11 12.81 -1.10
C ILE A 311 -39.38 13.86 -2.19
N ARG A 312 -38.65 14.99 -2.13
CA ARG A 312 -38.91 16.11 -3.05
C ARG A 312 -38.64 15.81 -4.51
N TYR A 313 -37.58 15.07 -4.79
CA TYR A 313 -37.16 14.66 -6.13
C TYR A 313 -36.15 13.51 -6.05
N ILE A 314 -35.99 12.83 -7.18
CA ILE A 314 -35.03 11.75 -7.46
C ILE A 314 -34.23 12.15 -8.70
#